data_AF-A0A927B611-F1
#
_entry.id   AF-A0A927B611-F1
#
_cell.length_a   1.000
_cell.length_b   1.000
_cell.length_c   1.000
_cell.angle_alpha   90.00
_cell.angle_beta   90.00
_cell.angle_gamma   90.00
#
_symmetry.space_group_name_H-M   'P 1'
#
loop_
_entity.id
_entity.type
_entity.pdbx_description
1 polymer ?
#
loop_
_entity_poly.entity_id
_entity_poly.type
_entity_poly.pdbx_seq_one_letter_code
_entity_poly.pdbx_strand_id
1 'polypeptide(L)' 'MTTYSQQLEEFIQDVLITVHANIRDLEEKRTFADPEEHDYIDGRLFSYVEMLAILRTSARDTGLDPKKIGL' A
#
# COMPACT_ATOMS: atom_id res chain seq x y z
N MET A 1 22.32 -14.00 11.66
CA MET A 1 20.94 -14.30 12.10
C MET A 1 20.24 -12.97 12.25
N THR A 2 19.21 -12.70 11.46
CA THR A 2 18.38 -11.50 11.65
C THR A 2 17.49 -11.71 12.86
N THR A 3 17.18 -10.63 13.57
CA THR A 3 16.25 -10.69 14.72
C THR A 3 14.82 -10.78 14.21
N TYR A 4 13.89 -11.35 15.01
CA TYR A 4 12.47 -11.44 14.63
C TYR A 4 11.88 -10.08 14.22
N SER A 5 12.27 -9.01 14.93
CA SER A 5 11.84 -7.64 14.62
C SER A 5 12.30 -7.18 13.23
N GLN A 6 13.52 -7.53 12.82
CA GLN A 6 14.04 -7.18 11.50
C GLN A 6 13.31 -7.94 10.39
N GLN A 7 13.03 -9.24 10.58
CA GLN A 7 12.26 -10.03 9.60
C GLN A 7 10.82 -9.51 9.43
N LEU A 8 10.21 -9.05 10.53
CA LEU A 8 8.88 -8.45 10.50
C LEU A 8 8.90 -7.09 9.77
N GLU A 9 9.92 -6.28 10.00
CA GLU A 9 10.09 -5.00 9.30
C GLU A 9 10.29 -5.21 7.78
N GLU A 10 11.17 -6.13 7.39
CA GLU A 10 11.39 -6.52 5.99
C GLU A 10 10.07 -7.01 5.35
N PHE A 11 9.31 -7.86 6.04
CA PHE A 11 8.00 -8.33 5.57
C PHE A 11 7.01 -7.18 5.35
N ILE A 12 6.90 -6.24 6.31
CA ILE A 12 6.01 -5.08 6.19
C ILE A 12 6.44 -4.22 5.00
N GLN A 13 7.74 -3.96 4.84
CA GLN A 13 8.26 -3.19 3.73
C GLN A 13 7.96 -3.85 2.38
N ASP A 14 8.14 -5.17 2.24
CA ASP A 14 7.80 -5.90 1.02
C ASP A 14 6.32 -5.79 0.64
N VAL A 15 5.43 -5.88 1.64
CA VAL A 15 3.98 -5.67 1.45
C VAL A 15 3.70 -4.25 0.95
N LEU A 16 4.29 -3.23 1.59
CA LEU A 16 4.07 -1.83 1.21
C LEU A 16 4.63 -1.52 -0.18
N ILE A 17 5.81 -2.03 -0.52
CA ILE A 17 6.40 -1.92 -1.85
C ILE A 17 5.44 -2.49 -2.89
N THR A 18 4.90 -3.68 -2.64
CA THR A 18 3.97 -4.33 -3.56
C THR A 18 2.69 -3.51 -3.73
N VAL A 19 2.13 -2.98 -2.63
CA VAL A 19 0.94 -2.11 -2.69
C VAL A 19 1.21 -0.85 -3.50
N HIS A 20 2.32 -0.15 -3.23
CA HIS A 20 2.68 1.07 -3.96
C HIS A 20 2.96 0.80 -5.45
N ALA A 21 3.59 -0.32 -5.78
CA ALA A 21 3.78 -0.74 -7.17
C ALA A 21 2.43 -0.96 -7.87
N ASN A 22 1.48 -1.64 -7.23
CA ASN A 22 0.15 -1.85 -7.81
C ASN A 22 -0.63 -0.54 -8.00
N ILE A 23 -0.52 0.41 -7.07
CA ILE A 23 -1.13 1.74 -7.21
C ILE A 23 -0.56 2.42 -8.45
N ARG A 24 0.77 2.50 -8.54
CA ARG A 24 1.45 3.15 -9.65
C ARG A 24 1.07 2.51 -11.00
N ASP A 25 1.08 1.17 -11.08
CA ASP A 25 0.71 0.45 -12.30
C ASP A 25 -0.75 0.72 -12.70
N LEU A 26 -1.66 0.86 -11.73
CA LEU A 26 -3.06 1.19 -12.01
C LEU A 26 -3.24 2.64 -12.45
N GLU A 27 -2.53 3.58 -11.85
CA GLU A 27 -2.52 4.98 -12.29
C GLU A 27 -1.98 5.12 -13.73
N GLU A 28 -0.90 4.40 -14.06
CA GLU A 28 -0.36 4.33 -15.41
C GLU A 28 -1.39 3.72 -16.38
N LYS A 29 -2.03 2.61 -16.02
CA LYS A 29 -3.09 1.97 -16.84
C LYS A 29 -4.29 2.89 -17.07
N ARG A 30 -4.75 3.61 -16.04
CA ARG A 30 -5.89 4.53 -16.12
C ARG A 30 -5.72 5.56 -17.23
N THR A 31 -4.49 5.99 -17.49
CA THR A 31 -4.17 7.01 -18.51
C THR A 31 -4.49 6.53 -19.93
N PHE A 32 -4.45 5.22 -20.18
CA PHE A 32 -4.66 4.62 -21.51
C PHE A 32 -5.90 3.73 -21.59
N ALA A 33 -6.59 3.52 -20.47
CA ALA A 33 -7.75 2.65 -20.37
C ALA A 33 -8.98 3.27 -21.06
N ASP A 34 -9.80 2.41 -21.65
CA ASP A 34 -11.10 2.81 -22.20
C ASP A 34 -12.03 3.29 -21.06
N PRO A 35 -12.97 4.22 -21.32
CA PRO A 35 -13.87 4.73 -20.28
C PRO A 35 -14.63 3.64 -19.51
N GLU A 36 -14.94 2.52 -20.16
CA GLU A 36 -15.63 1.38 -19.55
C GLU A 36 -14.80 0.66 -18.48
N GLU A 37 -13.46 0.79 -18.52
CA GLU A 37 -12.53 0.18 -17.57
C GLU A 37 -12.22 1.09 -16.38
N HIS A 38 -12.57 2.39 -16.45
CA HIS A 38 -12.22 3.38 -15.43
C HIS A 38 -12.83 3.06 -14.08
N ASP A 39 -14.09 2.64 -14.03
CA ASP A 39 -14.77 2.29 -12.76
C ASP A 39 -14.05 1.14 -12.03
N TYR A 40 -13.59 0.14 -12.76
CA TYR A 40 -12.82 -0.97 -12.19
C TYR A 40 -11.47 -0.52 -11.65
N ILE A 41 -10.74 0.30 -12.44
CA ILE A 41 -9.43 0.82 -12.05
C ILE A 41 -9.55 1.74 -10.82
N ASP A 42 -10.52 2.65 -10.83
CA ASP A 42 -10.78 3.59 -9.74
C ASP A 42 -11.20 2.85 -8.47
N GLY A 43 -12.04 1.81 -8.57
CA GLY A 43 -12.38 0.96 -7.44
C GLY A 43 -11.18 0.23 -6.83
N ARG A 44 -10.25 -0.25 -7.67
CA ARG A 44 -9.02 -0.90 -7.22
C ARG A 44 -8.06 0.09 -6.57
N LEU A 45 -7.88 1.27 -7.16
CA LEU A 45 -7.07 2.36 -6.60
C LEU A 45 -7.61 2.78 -5.23
N PHE A 46 -8.92 3.01 -5.13
CA PHE A 46 -9.59 3.33 -3.86
C PHE A 46 -9.30 2.28 -2.79
N SER A 47 -9.42 1.00 -3.12
CA SER A 47 -9.17 -0.10 -2.17
C SER A 47 -7.72 -0.11 -1.64
N TYR A 48 -6.73 0.19 -2.50
CA TYR A 48 -5.33 0.27 -2.07
C TYR A 48 -5.07 1.47 -1.16
N VAL A 49 -5.66 2.62 -1.46
CA VAL A 49 -5.55 3.83 -0.63
C VAL A 49 -6.17 3.61 0.75
N GLU A 50 -7.36 3.00 0.81
CA GLU A 50 -8.03 2.68 2.08
C GLU A 50 -7.20 1.70 2.92
N MET A 51 -6.62 0.68 2.30
CA MET A 51 -5.72 -0.24 3.01
C MET A 51 -4.52 0.49 3.62
N LEU A 52 -3.86 1.40 2.87
CA LEU A 52 -2.76 2.20 3.42
C LEU A 52 -3.22 3.10 4.57
N ALA A 53 -4.41 3.69 4.47
CA ALA A 53 -4.99 4.52 5.53
C ALA A 53 -5.26 3.69 6.81
N ILE A 54 -5.78 2.48 6.67
CA ILE A 54 -6.00 1.53 7.76
C ILE A 54 -4.66 1.15 8.41
N LEU A 55 -3.66 0.78 7.62
CA LEU A 55 -2.33 0.42 8.15
C LEU A 55 -1.70 1.59 8.91
N ARG A 56 -1.78 2.82 8.37
CA ARG A 56 -1.27 4.03 9.02
C ARG A 56 -2.00 4.31 10.34
N THR A 57 -3.32 4.10 10.38
CA THR A 57 -4.13 4.28 11.60
C THR A 57 -3.77 3.23 12.65
N SER A 58 -3.75 1.95 12.27
CA SER A 58 -3.36 0.84 13.14
C SER A 58 -1.94 0.98 13.69
N ALA A 59 -0.99 1.48 12.90
CA ALA A 59 0.36 1.78 13.36
C ALA A 59 0.35 2.82 14.49
N ARG A 60 -0.41 3.92 14.32
CA ARG A 60 -0.54 4.94 15.38
C ARG A 60 -1.20 4.39 16.64
N ASP A 61 -2.27 3.62 16.49
CA ASP A 61 -3.03 3.05 17.61
C ASP A 61 -2.22 2.03 18.42
N THR A 62 -1.24 1.39 17.78
CA THR A 62 -0.30 0.44 18.42
C THR A 62 0.98 1.10 18.93
N GLY A 63 1.10 2.42 18.83
CA GLY A 63 2.27 3.19 19.29
C GLY A 63 3.49 3.13 18.36
N LEU A 64 3.31 2.67 17.12
CA LEU A 64 4.32 2.70 16.08
C LEU A 64 4.30 4.05 15.34
N ASP A 65 5.49 4.54 14.95
CA ASP A 65 5.61 5.69 14.05
C ASP A 65 5.45 5.21 12.60
N PRO A 66 4.36 5.55 11.89
CA PRO A 66 4.11 5.05 10.53
C PRO A 66 5.25 5.40 9.57
N LYS A 67 5.88 6.57 9.74
CA LYS A 67 6.96 7.01 8.85
C LYS A 67 8.19 6.11 8.92
N LYS A 68 8.44 5.49 10.08
CA LYS A 68 9.58 4.58 10.25
C LYS A 68 9.40 3.25 9.54
N ILE A 69 8.16 2.87 9.27
CA ILE A 69 7.80 1.62 8.58
C ILE A 69 7.34 1.84 7.14
N GLY A 70 7.47 3.06 6.61
CA GLY A 70 7.14 3.38 5.22
C GLY A 70 5.66 3.70 4.95
N LEU A 71 4.88 4.03 6.00
CA LEU A 71 3.46 4.40 5.93
C LEU A 71 3.20 5.90 6.10
#